data_AF-A0A933XDH2-F1
#
_entry.id   AF-A0A933XDH2-F1
#
_cell.length_a   1.000
_cell.length_b   1.000
_cell.length_c   1.000
_cell.angle_alpha   90.00
_cell.angle_beta   90.00
_cell.angle_gamma   90.00
#
_symmetry.space_group_name_H-M   'P 1'
#
loop_
_entity.id
_entity.type
_entity.pdbx_description
1 polymer ?
#
loop_
_entity_poly.entity_id
_entity_poly.type
_entity_poly.pdbx_seq_one_letter_code
_entity_poly.pdbx_strand_id
1 'polypeptide(L)'
;MVKLIYMLFLLYYLPSGSILADGIIKEQTLPTSQGKTLFVKAFCGDVNVTTWNKDEANIKIYGNDNAKEYLNFDIEEKNGNIHVTVTNKDGVTSTSGVNLKIEASIPEKYNAEVSSAGGDLKLSSIKGNLELKTAGGNIILNEITGTSELKTAGGDIKVSSYSGVLKAKTAGGNIDFNGSDCSISAKTAGGNITVKYSGENKGIELSSTGGDIKLFVPENFSSNIILSTNGGDIKSEIDIKGKYNSSKSKINGTINNGGEEVSCKSNGGNITIEKLK
;
A
#
# COMPACT_ATOMS: atom_id res chain seq x y z
N MET A 1 -49.52 25.78 15.89
CA MET A 1 -48.90 26.78 15.01
C MET A 1 -47.50 26.26 14.66
N VAL A 2 -47.37 25.50 13.56
CA VAL A 2 -46.12 24.82 13.16
C VAL A 2 -45.57 25.55 11.95
N LYS A 3 -44.35 26.11 12.06
CA LYS A 3 -43.66 26.79 10.96
C LYS A 3 -42.93 25.75 10.11
N LEU A 4 -43.41 25.55 8.88
CA LEU A 4 -42.68 24.85 7.82
C LEU A 4 -41.54 25.75 7.32
N ILE A 5 -40.30 25.29 7.41
CA ILE A 5 -39.13 25.96 6.83
C ILE A 5 -38.89 25.30 5.46
N TYR A 6 -39.16 26.04 4.39
CA TYR A 6 -38.77 25.67 3.03
C TYR A 6 -37.29 26.02 2.82
N MET A 7 -36.45 25.00 2.64
CA MET A 7 -35.06 25.17 2.25
C MET A 7 -34.97 25.26 0.73
N LEU A 8 -34.64 26.45 0.23
CA LEU A 8 -34.54 26.79 -1.19
C LEU A 8 -33.25 26.18 -1.77
N PHE A 9 -33.36 25.17 -2.64
CA PHE A 9 -32.22 24.68 -3.45
C PHE A 9 -32.05 25.61 -4.65
N LEU A 10 -30.96 26.39 -4.67
CA LEU A 10 -30.54 27.13 -5.86
C LEU A 10 -29.79 26.17 -6.79
N LEU A 11 -30.41 25.80 -7.92
CA LEU A 11 -29.71 25.17 -9.04
C LEU A 11 -28.99 26.24 -9.85
N TYR A 12 -27.66 26.26 -9.81
CA TYR A 12 -26.85 27.00 -10.78
C TYR A 12 -26.65 26.16 -12.04
N TYR A 13 -27.19 26.63 -13.16
CA TYR A 13 -26.93 26.09 -14.49
C TYR A 13 -25.61 26.69 -14.99
N LEU A 14 -24.60 25.86 -15.24
CA LEU A 14 -23.36 26.27 -15.90
C LEU A 14 -23.34 25.75 -17.34
N PRO A 15 -22.85 26.56 -18.31
CA PRO A 15 -22.87 26.21 -19.71
C PRO A 15 -21.86 25.11 -20.04
N SER A 16 -22.27 24.20 -20.92
CA SER A 16 -21.53 23.07 -21.44
C SER A 16 -20.32 23.56 -22.26
N GLY A 17 -19.13 23.44 -21.67
CA GLY A 17 -17.85 23.56 -22.38
C GLY A 17 -17.12 22.23 -22.28
N SER A 18 -16.95 21.55 -23.42
CA SER A 18 -16.23 20.28 -23.54
C SER A 18 -14.72 20.48 -23.34
N ILE A 19 -14.26 20.05 -22.16
CA ILE A 19 -12.87 19.69 -21.89
C ILE A 19 -12.93 18.31 -21.23
N LEU A 20 -12.22 17.34 -21.81
CA LEU A 20 -12.17 15.93 -21.39
C LEU A 20 -11.47 15.78 -20.03
N ALA A 21 -12.16 16.15 -18.96
CA ALA A 21 -11.80 15.76 -17.60
C ALA A 21 -12.82 14.74 -17.12
N ASP A 22 -12.36 13.64 -16.50
CA ASP A 22 -13.25 12.69 -15.85
C ASP A 22 -14.10 13.43 -14.81
N GLY A 23 -15.42 13.40 -15.01
CA GLY A 23 -16.36 14.10 -14.13
C GLY A 23 -16.59 13.31 -12.85
N ILE A 24 -17.03 14.00 -11.79
CA ILE A 24 -17.55 13.34 -10.60
C ILE A 24 -18.86 12.63 -10.98
N ILE A 25 -18.88 11.31 -10.85
CA ILE A 25 -20.07 10.45 -11.03
C ILE A 25 -20.91 10.44 -9.76
N LYS A 26 -20.26 10.34 -8.60
CA LYS A 26 -20.92 10.27 -7.30
C LYS A 26 -20.03 10.90 -6.23
N GLU A 27 -20.61 11.73 -5.38
CA GLU A 27 -19.98 12.26 -4.17
C GLU A 27 -20.94 12.08 -3.00
N GLN A 28 -20.46 11.50 -1.92
CA GLN A 28 -21.24 11.30 -0.70
C GLN A 28 -20.37 11.53 0.54
N THR A 29 -20.94 12.22 1.51
CA THR A 29 -20.39 12.34 2.85
C THR A 29 -21.24 11.50 3.80
N LEU A 30 -20.62 10.57 4.50
CA LEU A 30 -21.29 9.61 5.38
C LEU A 30 -20.76 9.73 6.81
N PRO A 31 -21.63 9.64 7.84
CA PRO A 31 -21.18 9.69 9.23
C PRO A 31 -20.30 8.48 9.55
N THR A 32 -19.22 8.71 10.30
CA THR A 32 -18.38 7.63 10.85
C THR A 32 -17.66 8.13 12.10
N SER A 33 -16.80 7.30 12.68
CA SER A 33 -15.96 7.64 13.81
C SER A 33 -14.61 6.95 13.69
N GLN A 34 -13.61 7.45 14.40
CA GLN A 34 -12.33 6.78 14.54
C GLN A 34 -12.48 5.29 14.95
N GLY A 35 -11.56 4.45 14.49
CA GLY A 35 -11.52 3.00 14.75
C GLY A 35 -12.43 2.15 13.86
N LYS A 36 -13.20 2.76 12.97
CA LYS A 36 -14.02 2.06 11.97
C LYS A 36 -13.20 1.68 10.74
N THR A 37 -13.85 1.02 9.77
CA THR A 37 -13.20 0.47 8.58
C THR A 37 -13.80 1.04 7.30
N LEU A 38 -12.93 1.32 6.33
CA LEU A 38 -13.29 1.61 4.95
C LEU A 38 -13.09 0.33 4.13
N PHE A 39 -14.13 -0.13 3.46
CA PHE A 39 -14.10 -1.24 2.53
C PHE A 39 -14.27 -0.68 1.11
N VAL A 40 -13.27 -0.86 0.25
CA VAL A 40 -13.35 -0.50 -1.16
C VAL A 40 -13.15 -1.75 -2.00
N LYS A 41 -14.15 -2.07 -2.82
CA LYS A 41 -14.05 -3.10 -3.84
C LYS A 41 -14.33 -2.46 -5.19
N ALA A 42 -13.26 -2.19 -5.92
CA ALA A 42 -13.32 -1.62 -7.26
C ALA A 42 -13.05 -2.71 -8.30
N PHE A 43 -13.91 -2.81 -9.31
CA PHE A 43 -13.63 -3.68 -10.46
C PHE A 43 -12.39 -3.21 -11.22
N CYS A 44 -12.20 -1.91 -11.36
CA CYS A 44 -11.01 -1.30 -11.99
C CYS A 44 -10.78 0.09 -11.38
N GLY A 45 -9.73 0.77 -11.82
CA GLY A 45 -9.48 2.16 -11.43
C GLY A 45 -8.70 2.34 -10.13
N ASP A 46 -8.16 3.54 -10.02
CA ASP A 46 -7.26 3.93 -8.94
C ASP A 46 -8.06 4.24 -7.68
N VAL A 47 -7.49 3.92 -6.52
CA VAL A 47 -8.08 4.24 -5.22
C VAL A 47 -7.08 5.06 -4.42
N ASN A 48 -7.47 6.29 -4.12
CA ASN A 48 -6.71 7.20 -3.28
C ASN A 48 -7.43 7.39 -1.94
N VAL A 49 -6.77 7.08 -0.83
CA VAL A 49 -7.29 7.33 0.51
C VAL A 49 -6.37 8.30 1.24
N THR A 50 -6.97 9.34 1.79
CA THR A 50 -6.31 10.36 2.62
C THR A 50 -7.09 10.51 3.92
N THR A 51 -6.49 11.17 4.89
CA THR A 51 -7.13 11.41 6.18
C THR A 51 -7.43 12.87 6.44
N TRP A 52 -8.40 13.11 7.31
CA TRP A 52 -8.79 14.44 7.75
C TRP A 52 -9.30 14.44 9.19
N ASN A 53 -9.43 15.62 9.79
CA ASN A 53 -9.87 15.77 11.17
C ASN A 53 -11.39 16.01 11.26
N LYS A 54 -12.18 15.01 10.86
CA LYS A 54 -13.64 15.03 10.96
C LYS A 54 -14.19 13.63 11.24
N ASP A 55 -15.34 13.56 11.93
CA ASP A 55 -16.10 12.33 12.18
C ASP A 55 -17.08 12.01 11.03
N GLU A 56 -16.56 12.07 9.82
CA GLU A 56 -17.27 11.74 8.58
C GLU A 56 -16.27 11.19 7.57
N ALA A 57 -16.78 10.44 6.61
CA ALA A 57 -16.02 10.01 5.44
C ALA A 57 -16.61 10.69 4.21
N ASN A 58 -15.76 11.29 3.37
CA ASN A 58 -16.18 11.82 2.06
C ASN A 58 -15.61 10.93 0.97
N ILE A 59 -16.50 10.40 0.15
CA ILE A 59 -16.19 9.49 -0.94
C ILE A 59 -16.56 10.19 -2.24
N LYS A 60 -15.60 10.27 -3.16
CA LYS A 60 -15.78 10.79 -4.52
C LYS A 60 -15.41 9.71 -5.52
N ILE A 61 -16.29 9.48 -6.47
CA ILE A 61 -16.07 8.56 -7.58
C ILE A 61 -16.06 9.40 -8.86
N TYR A 62 -14.93 9.38 -9.56
CA TYR A 62 -14.71 10.03 -10.84
C TYR A 62 -14.74 9.00 -11.95
N GLY A 63 -15.23 9.39 -13.12
CA GLY A 63 -15.04 8.57 -14.31
C GLY A 63 -15.60 9.19 -15.58
N ASN A 64 -15.23 8.57 -16.69
CA ASN A 64 -15.70 8.94 -18.01
C ASN A 64 -17.09 8.37 -18.32
N ASP A 65 -17.63 8.67 -19.50
CA ASP A 65 -18.97 8.20 -19.89
C ASP A 65 -19.04 6.67 -20.01
N ASN A 66 -17.96 6.00 -20.43
CA ASN A 66 -17.86 4.54 -20.42
C ASN A 66 -18.01 3.97 -18.99
N ALA A 67 -17.42 4.62 -17.97
CA ALA A 67 -17.59 4.20 -16.58
C ALA A 67 -19.07 4.27 -16.16
N LYS A 68 -19.78 5.35 -16.52
CA LYS A 68 -21.21 5.51 -16.23
C LYS A 68 -22.07 4.50 -16.99
N GLU A 69 -21.69 4.19 -18.22
CA GLU A 69 -22.40 3.23 -19.09
C GLU A 69 -22.25 1.81 -18.57
N TYR A 70 -21.04 1.41 -18.15
CA TYR A 70 -20.68 0.01 -17.91
C TYR A 70 -20.67 -0.42 -16.43
N LEU A 71 -20.64 0.51 -15.48
CA LEU A 71 -20.45 0.20 -14.06
C LEU A 71 -21.61 0.65 -13.17
N ASN A 72 -21.78 -0.08 -12.08
CA ASN A 72 -22.62 0.27 -10.94
C ASN A 72 -21.76 0.85 -9.82
N PHE A 73 -22.26 1.88 -9.14
CA PHE A 73 -21.54 2.60 -8.09
C PHE A 73 -22.35 2.64 -6.80
N ASP A 74 -21.96 1.81 -5.84
CA ASP A 74 -22.62 1.72 -4.55
C ASP A 74 -21.74 2.28 -3.43
N ILE A 75 -22.36 3.07 -2.55
CA ILE A 75 -21.71 3.67 -1.39
C ILE A 75 -22.71 3.56 -0.24
N GLU A 76 -22.33 2.85 0.81
CA GLU A 76 -23.19 2.54 1.94
C GLU A 76 -22.43 2.74 3.25
N GLU A 77 -23.13 3.22 4.28
CA GLU A 77 -22.66 3.22 5.67
C GLU A 77 -23.37 2.10 6.43
N LYS A 78 -22.59 1.30 7.17
CA LYS A 78 -23.08 0.19 8.00
C LYS A 78 -22.38 0.19 9.35
N ASN A 79 -23.09 0.62 10.40
CA ASN A 79 -22.59 0.66 11.78
C ASN A 79 -21.29 1.49 11.94
N GLY A 80 -21.18 2.58 11.20
CA GLY A 80 -20.02 3.47 11.07
C GLY A 80 -18.97 2.99 10.07
N ASN A 81 -19.07 1.77 9.52
CA ASN A 81 -18.16 1.34 8.46
C ASN A 81 -18.63 1.83 7.11
N ILE A 82 -17.70 2.17 6.23
CA ILE A 82 -18.01 2.70 4.90
C ILE A 82 -17.70 1.62 3.87
N HIS A 83 -18.68 1.31 3.04
CA HIS A 83 -18.56 0.36 1.95
C HIS A 83 -18.68 1.09 0.62
N VAL A 84 -17.66 0.97 -0.22
CA VAL A 84 -17.63 1.50 -1.59
C VAL A 84 -17.46 0.32 -2.52
N THR A 85 -18.47 0.05 -3.34
CA THR A 85 -18.48 -1.08 -4.27
C THR A 85 -18.70 -0.58 -5.68
N VAL A 86 -17.77 -0.92 -6.58
CA VAL A 86 -17.91 -0.67 -8.01
C VAL A 86 -17.87 -1.99 -8.77
N THR A 87 -18.96 -2.31 -9.45
CA THR A 87 -19.14 -3.59 -10.18
C THR A 87 -19.54 -3.34 -11.62
N ASN A 88 -19.30 -4.33 -12.49
CA ASN A 88 -19.84 -4.31 -13.84
C ASN A 88 -21.37 -4.39 -13.80
N LYS A 89 -22.03 -3.71 -14.75
CA LYS A 89 -23.43 -3.95 -15.04
C LYS A 89 -23.64 -5.31 -15.68
N ASP A 90 -24.86 -5.83 -15.57
CA ASP A 90 -25.24 -7.10 -16.16
C ASP A 90 -24.98 -7.11 -17.67
N GLY A 91 -24.33 -8.17 -18.16
CA GLY A 91 -23.98 -8.33 -19.57
C GLY A 91 -22.69 -7.64 -20.02
N VAL A 92 -22.06 -6.81 -19.17
CA VAL A 92 -20.77 -6.18 -19.49
C VAL A 92 -19.62 -7.16 -19.24
N THR A 93 -18.99 -7.62 -20.32
CA THR A 93 -17.82 -8.51 -20.29
C THR A 93 -16.50 -7.81 -20.57
N SER A 94 -16.54 -6.57 -21.06
CA SER A 94 -15.38 -5.73 -21.35
C SER A 94 -15.58 -4.34 -20.76
N THR A 95 -14.53 -3.82 -20.12
CA THR A 95 -14.46 -2.46 -19.58
C THR A 95 -13.38 -1.65 -20.30
N SER A 96 -13.08 -2.03 -21.55
CA SER A 96 -12.12 -1.31 -22.38
C SER A 96 -12.50 0.17 -22.49
N GLY A 97 -11.52 1.05 -22.27
CA GLY A 97 -11.74 2.49 -22.30
C GLY A 97 -12.48 3.06 -21.09
N VAL A 98 -12.72 2.29 -20.04
CA VAL A 98 -13.18 2.83 -18.75
C VAL A 98 -12.02 3.56 -18.06
N ASN A 99 -12.28 4.80 -17.64
CA ASN A 99 -11.43 5.49 -16.68
C ASN A 99 -12.24 5.71 -15.39
N LEU A 100 -11.66 5.30 -14.26
CA LEU A 100 -12.31 5.32 -12.96
C LEU A 100 -11.27 5.66 -11.89
N LYS A 101 -11.65 6.57 -10.99
CA LYS A 101 -10.85 6.92 -9.82
C LYS A 101 -11.76 7.10 -8.62
N ILE A 102 -11.37 6.52 -7.49
CA ILE A 102 -12.05 6.66 -6.21
C ILE A 102 -11.14 7.47 -5.29
N GLU A 103 -11.68 8.53 -4.70
CA GLU A 103 -11.03 9.29 -3.64
C GLU A 103 -11.83 9.17 -2.36
N ALA A 104 -11.17 8.82 -1.27
CA ALA A 104 -11.77 8.73 0.06
C ALA A 104 -10.99 9.61 1.04
N SER A 105 -11.71 10.46 1.78
CA SER A 105 -11.20 11.18 2.94
C SER A 105 -11.85 10.60 4.18
N ILE A 106 -11.06 10.04 5.10
CA ILE A 106 -11.51 9.33 6.31
C ILE A 106 -10.85 9.88 7.57
N PRO A 107 -11.34 9.59 8.80
CA PRO A 107 -10.61 9.93 10.02
C PRO A 107 -9.18 9.35 10.05
N GLU A 108 -8.26 9.96 10.79
CA GLU A 108 -6.85 9.50 10.87
C GLU A 108 -6.72 8.09 11.45
N LYS A 109 -7.44 7.80 12.54
CA LYS A 109 -7.46 6.46 13.15
C LYS A 109 -8.54 5.62 12.50
N TYR A 110 -8.16 4.78 11.56
CA TYR A 110 -9.10 4.05 10.73
C TYR A 110 -8.44 2.82 10.11
N ASN A 111 -9.22 1.78 9.84
CA ASN A 111 -8.76 0.62 9.07
C ASN A 111 -9.21 0.76 7.62
N ALA A 112 -8.49 0.11 6.69
CA ALA A 112 -8.93 0.05 5.30
C ALA A 112 -8.67 -1.30 4.67
N GLU A 113 -9.69 -1.86 4.02
CA GLU A 113 -9.59 -3.00 3.12
C GLU A 113 -9.89 -2.50 1.70
N VAL A 114 -8.91 -2.52 0.81
CA VAL A 114 -9.04 -1.97 -0.53
C VAL A 114 -8.59 -3.00 -1.56
N SER A 115 -9.46 -3.24 -2.54
CA SER A 115 -9.18 -4.11 -3.67
C SER A 115 -9.52 -3.44 -5.01
N SER A 116 -8.63 -3.61 -5.99
CA SER A 116 -8.84 -3.21 -7.40
C SER A 116 -8.36 -4.32 -8.33
N ALA A 117 -9.00 -4.57 -9.47
CA ALA A 117 -8.47 -5.58 -10.41
C ALA A 117 -7.26 -5.08 -11.21
N GLY A 118 -6.91 -3.79 -11.17
CA GLY A 118 -5.79 -3.29 -11.95
C GLY A 118 -5.33 -1.87 -11.70
N GLY A 119 -6.09 -1.06 -10.95
CA GLY A 119 -5.67 0.30 -10.63
C GLY A 119 -4.66 0.37 -9.49
N ASP A 120 -4.05 1.54 -9.38
CA ASP A 120 -3.09 1.87 -8.34
C ASP A 120 -3.80 2.16 -7.02
N LEU A 121 -3.22 1.70 -5.92
CA LEU A 121 -3.74 1.91 -4.58
C LEU A 121 -2.81 2.83 -3.82
N LYS A 122 -3.28 4.04 -3.50
CA LYS A 122 -2.51 5.02 -2.73
C LYS A 122 -3.21 5.36 -1.43
N LEU A 123 -2.58 5.08 -0.30
CA LEU A 123 -3.13 5.41 1.02
C LEU A 123 -2.11 6.22 1.81
N SER A 124 -2.58 7.21 2.54
CA SER A 124 -1.70 8.12 3.28
C SER A 124 -2.23 8.55 4.64
N SER A 125 -1.31 8.70 5.60
CA SER A 125 -1.53 9.30 6.92
C SER A 125 -2.61 8.58 7.74
N ILE A 126 -2.57 7.23 7.74
CA ILE A 126 -3.54 6.36 8.44
C ILE A 126 -2.89 5.67 9.64
N LYS A 127 -3.60 5.68 10.77
CA LYS A 127 -3.29 4.93 11.99
C LYS A 127 -4.29 3.78 12.16
N GLY A 128 -3.94 2.59 11.71
CA GLY A 128 -4.81 1.41 11.78
C GLY A 128 -4.35 0.26 10.91
N ASN A 129 -5.21 -0.75 10.75
CA ASN A 129 -4.92 -1.96 9.99
C ASN A 129 -5.29 -1.78 8.52
N LEU A 130 -4.39 -2.15 7.62
CA LEU A 130 -4.56 -2.04 6.18
C LEU A 130 -4.45 -3.41 5.49
N GLU A 131 -5.38 -3.68 4.57
CA GLU A 131 -5.30 -4.82 3.66
C GLU A 131 -5.52 -4.34 2.23
N LEU A 132 -4.45 -4.34 1.41
CA LEU A 132 -4.48 -3.80 0.06
C LEU A 132 -4.16 -4.88 -0.98
N LYS A 133 -5.03 -5.01 -2.00
CA LYS A 133 -4.89 -6.00 -3.06
C LYS A 133 -5.14 -5.37 -4.43
N THR A 134 -4.20 -5.52 -5.35
CA THR A 134 -4.43 -5.20 -6.77
C THR A 134 -3.86 -6.28 -7.68
N ALA A 135 -4.42 -6.50 -8.87
CA ALA A 135 -3.82 -7.49 -9.78
C ALA A 135 -2.65 -6.90 -10.56
N GLY A 136 -2.79 -5.68 -11.10
CA GLY A 136 -1.79 -5.07 -11.96
C GLY A 136 -1.16 -3.79 -11.41
N GLY A 137 -1.87 -3.05 -10.56
CA GLY A 137 -1.44 -1.72 -10.13
C GLY A 137 -0.33 -1.72 -9.08
N ASN A 138 0.22 -0.54 -8.88
CA ASN A 138 1.17 -0.23 -7.82
C ASN A 138 0.45 -0.02 -6.49
N ILE A 139 1.14 -0.30 -5.39
CA ILE A 139 0.66 0.03 -4.04
C ILE A 139 1.61 1.05 -3.45
N ILE A 140 1.08 2.22 -3.09
CA ILE A 140 1.83 3.33 -2.51
C ILE A 140 1.26 3.65 -1.13
N LEU A 141 2.07 3.44 -0.10
CA LEU A 141 1.76 3.83 1.28
C LEU A 141 2.66 4.97 1.74
N ASN A 142 2.09 5.96 2.40
CA ASN A 142 2.85 7.03 3.06
C ASN A 142 2.33 7.29 4.47
N GLU A 143 3.21 7.45 5.46
CA GLU A 143 2.85 7.82 6.84
C GLU A 143 1.82 6.86 7.46
N ILE A 144 2.20 5.59 7.58
CA ILE A 144 1.30 4.56 8.09
C ILE A 144 1.81 4.06 9.44
N THR A 145 0.90 3.95 10.41
CA THR A 145 1.16 3.31 11.69
C THR A 145 0.13 2.20 11.92
N GLY A 146 0.58 0.95 12.06
CA GLY A 146 -0.31 -0.18 12.33
C GLY A 146 0.16 -1.47 11.67
N THR A 147 -0.78 -2.39 11.39
CA THR A 147 -0.49 -3.62 10.66
C THR A 147 -0.92 -3.48 9.21
N SER A 148 -0.09 -3.91 8.25
CA SER A 148 -0.43 -3.81 6.83
C SER A 148 -0.10 -5.09 6.06
N GLU A 149 -1.05 -5.59 5.28
CA GLU A 149 -0.82 -6.65 4.30
C GLU A 149 -1.05 -6.12 2.87
N LEU A 150 0.00 -6.13 2.05
CA LEU A 150 0.00 -5.57 0.69
C LEU A 150 0.27 -6.68 -0.32
N LYS A 151 -0.58 -6.79 -1.33
CA LYS A 151 -0.45 -7.80 -2.39
C LYS A 151 -0.72 -7.19 -3.77
N THR A 152 0.25 -7.32 -4.67
CA THR A 152 0.05 -7.07 -6.11
C THR A 152 0.60 -8.22 -6.95
N ALA A 153 0.08 -8.47 -8.15
CA ALA A 153 0.69 -9.47 -9.04
C ALA A 153 1.74 -8.83 -9.95
N GLY A 154 1.42 -7.70 -10.58
CA GLY A 154 2.32 -7.04 -11.54
C GLY A 154 3.10 -5.84 -11.02
N GLY A 155 2.48 -5.02 -10.16
CA GLY A 155 3.00 -3.69 -9.84
C GLY A 155 4.08 -3.65 -8.75
N ASP A 156 4.62 -2.46 -8.58
CA ASP A 156 5.59 -2.13 -7.53
C ASP A 156 4.89 -1.83 -6.21
N ILE A 157 5.57 -2.08 -5.09
CA ILE A 157 5.13 -1.69 -3.77
C ILE A 157 6.10 -0.65 -3.22
N LYS A 158 5.60 0.55 -2.95
CA LYS A 158 6.36 1.64 -2.35
C LYS A 158 5.76 2.03 -1.01
N VAL A 159 6.56 1.98 0.05
CA VAL A 159 6.14 2.33 1.40
C VAL A 159 7.11 3.36 1.98
N SER A 160 6.60 4.48 2.46
CA SER A 160 7.38 5.53 3.12
C SER A 160 6.81 5.93 4.48
N SER A 161 7.68 6.23 5.43
CA SER A 161 7.31 6.66 6.80
C SER A 161 6.40 5.65 7.48
N TYR A 162 6.87 4.41 7.62
CA TYR A 162 6.10 3.30 8.17
C TYR A 162 6.56 2.91 9.59
N SER A 163 5.60 2.64 10.47
CA SER A 163 5.81 1.99 11.77
C SER A 163 4.76 0.92 12.05
N GLY A 164 5.15 -0.17 12.75
CA GLY A 164 4.27 -1.31 13.03
C GLY A 164 4.70 -2.60 12.34
N VAL A 165 3.77 -3.33 11.71
CA VAL A 165 4.01 -4.67 11.14
C VAL A 165 3.58 -4.74 9.68
N LEU A 166 4.55 -4.84 8.77
CA LEU A 166 4.32 -4.91 7.34
C LEU A 166 4.53 -6.31 6.78
N LYS A 167 3.59 -6.77 5.96
CA LYS A 167 3.77 -7.89 5.04
C LYS A 167 3.48 -7.45 3.61
N ALA A 168 4.49 -7.42 2.76
CA ALA A 168 4.40 -6.98 1.38
C ALA A 168 4.76 -8.11 0.41
N LYS A 169 3.91 -8.32 -0.60
CA LYS A 169 4.15 -9.32 -1.64
C LYS A 169 3.81 -8.78 -3.03
N THR A 170 4.75 -8.91 -3.96
CA THR A 170 4.51 -8.74 -5.40
C THR A 170 5.00 -9.96 -6.17
N ALA A 171 4.49 -10.23 -7.37
CA ALA A 171 5.06 -11.28 -8.23
C ALA A 171 6.09 -10.69 -9.20
N GLY A 172 5.76 -9.61 -9.89
CA GLY A 172 6.62 -9.00 -10.91
C GLY A 172 7.46 -7.81 -10.43
N GLY A 173 6.90 -6.97 -9.56
CA GLY A 173 7.47 -5.66 -9.26
C GLY A 173 8.55 -5.62 -8.19
N ASN A 174 9.10 -4.43 -8.01
CA ASN A 174 10.03 -4.07 -6.95
C ASN A 174 9.30 -3.74 -5.64
N ILE A 175 10.02 -3.87 -4.53
CA ILE A 175 9.56 -3.41 -3.22
C ILE A 175 10.56 -2.37 -2.70
N ASP A 176 10.12 -1.12 -2.60
CA ASP A 176 10.86 -0.03 -1.97
C ASP A 176 10.22 0.32 -0.63
N PHE A 177 10.95 0.12 0.46
CA PHE A 177 10.45 0.34 1.81
C PHE A 177 11.34 1.33 2.57
N ASN A 178 10.69 2.28 3.26
CA ASN A 178 11.30 3.15 4.24
C ASN A 178 10.45 3.17 5.52
N GLY A 179 11.01 2.72 6.63
CA GLY A 179 10.32 2.66 7.91
C GLY A 179 11.26 2.59 9.10
N SER A 180 10.66 2.71 10.29
CA SER A 180 11.38 2.73 11.55
C SER A 180 10.67 1.91 12.62
N ASP A 181 11.45 1.27 13.49
CA ASP A 181 10.95 0.54 14.67
C ASP A 181 9.82 -0.46 14.32
N CYS A 182 9.96 -1.15 13.18
CA CYS A 182 8.91 -1.94 12.56
C CYS A 182 9.36 -3.35 12.20
N SER A 183 8.42 -4.28 12.13
CA SER A 183 8.64 -5.62 11.56
C SER A 183 8.26 -5.62 10.10
N ILE A 184 9.08 -6.25 9.24
CA ILE A 184 8.83 -6.33 7.80
C ILE A 184 9.06 -7.75 7.27
N SER A 185 8.07 -8.27 6.52
CA SER A 185 8.22 -9.44 5.64
C SER A 185 7.92 -9.01 4.21
N ALA A 186 8.93 -8.92 3.35
CA ALA A 186 8.83 -8.45 1.97
C ALA A 186 9.26 -9.55 0.99
N LYS A 187 8.38 -9.89 0.04
CA LYS A 187 8.61 -10.99 -0.92
C LYS A 187 8.28 -10.59 -2.35
N THR A 188 9.21 -10.80 -3.28
CA THR A 188 8.97 -10.65 -4.73
C THR A 188 9.51 -11.85 -5.49
N ALA A 189 8.93 -12.18 -6.65
CA ALA A 189 9.47 -13.23 -7.51
C ALA A 189 10.44 -12.65 -8.55
N GLY A 190 10.07 -11.57 -9.25
CA GLY A 190 10.86 -10.98 -10.33
C GLY A 190 11.70 -9.76 -9.96
N GLY A 191 11.32 -9.01 -8.94
CA GLY A 191 11.90 -7.68 -8.68
C GLY A 191 12.98 -7.62 -7.61
N ASN A 192 13.48 -6.41 -7.43
CA ASN A 192 14.43 -6.06 -6.37
C ASN A 192 13.69 -5.64 -5.09
N ILE A 193 14.37 -5.82 -3.96
CA ILE A 193 13.89 -5.32 -2.66
C ILE A 193 14.89 -4.31 -2.14
N THR A 194 14.45 -3.07 -1.93
CA THR A 194 15.24 -2.02 -1.30
C THR A 194 14.58 -1.63 0.02
N VAL A 195 15.29 -1.79 1.14
CA VAL A 195 14.81 -1.46 2.47
C VAL A 195 15.72 -0.41 3.08
N LYS A 196 15.17 0.75 3.45
CA LYS A 196 15.79 1.74 4.32
C LYS A 196 15.16 1.63 5.68
N TYR A 197 15.96 1.23 6.66
CA TYR A 197 15.48 0.93 8.01
C TYR A 197 16.19 1.81 9.02
N SER A 198 15.44 2.41 9.95
CA SER A 198 15.99 3.15 11.08
C SER A 198 15.37 2.68 12.41
N GLY A 199 15.97 3.07 13.53
CA GLY A 199 15.49 2.68 14.86
C GLY A 199 15.89 1.26 15.25
N GLU A 200 15.14 0.69 16.20
CA GLU A 200 15.39 -0.64 16.76
C GLU A 200 14.82 -1.72 15.84
N ASN A 201 15.61 -2.76 15.56
CA ASN A 201 15.16 -3.90 14.77
C ASN A 201 14.00 -4.65 15.45
N LYS A 202 12.87 -4.80 14.77
CA LYS A 202 11.71 -5.62 15.20
C LYS A 202 11.47 -6.85 14.31
N GLY A 203 12.46 -7.24 13.51
CA GLY A 203 12.44 -8.40 12.62
C GLY A 203 12.31 -8.00 11.16
N ILE A 204 13.22 -8.51 10.32
CA ILE A 204 13.28 -8.21 8.89
C ILE A 204 13.42 -9.53 8.11
N GLU A 205 12.46 -9.85 7.26
CA GLU A 205 12.49 -11.01 6.37
C GLU A 205 12.32 -10.55 4.92
N LEU A 206 13.38 -10.65 4.12
CA LEU A 206 13.39 -10.22 2.72
C LEU A 206 13.66 -11.43 1.82
N SER A 207 12.83 -11.64 0.81
CA SER A 207 13.02 -12.74 -0.14
C SER A 207 12.74 -12.30 -1.58
N SER A 208 13.72 -12.50 -2.47
CA SER A 208 13.53 -12.38 -3.92
C SER A 208 13.94 -13.66 -4.63
N THR A 209 13.23 -14.06 -5.69
CA THR A 209 13.69 -15.16 -6.54
C THR A 209 14.68 -14.66 -7.59
N GLY A 210 14.33 -13.61 -8.34
CA GLY A 210 15.12 -13.14 -9.47
C GLY A 210 16.01 -11.91 -9.20
N GLY A 211 15.72 -11.13 -8.16
CA GLY A 211 16.32 -9.81 -7.98
C GLY A 211 17.26 -9.67 -6.80
N ASP A 212 17.86 -8.49 -6.73
CA ASP A 212 18.78 -8.06 -5.69
C ASP A 212 18.01 -7.64 -4.42
N ILE A 213 18.65 -7.84 -3.27
CA ILE A 213 18.18 -7.33 -1.98
C ILE A 213 19.20 -6.32 -1.48
N LYS A 214 18.75 -5.09 -1.23
CA LYS A 214 19.56 -4.03 -0.62
C LYS A 214 18.92 -3.56 0.68
N LEU A 215 19.67 -3.66 1.76
CA LEU A 215 19.26 -3.25 3.10
C LEU A 215 20.18 -2.13 3.61
N PHE A 216 19.61 -0.97 3.89
CA PHE A 216 20.28 0.15 4.53
C PHE A 216 19.87 0.22 6.00
N VAL A 217 20.85 0.21 6.91
CA VAL A 217 20.63 0.29 8.37
C VAL A 217 21.61 1.27 9.03
N PRO A 218 21.27 1.88 10.17
CA PRO A 218 22.18 2.78 10.88
C PRO A 218 23.38 2.02 11.49
N GLU A 219 24.47 2.74 11.82
CA GLU A 219 25.69 2.10 12.37
C GLU A 219 25.46 1.37 13.71
N ASN A 220 24.51 1.84 14.51
CA ASN A 220 24.13 1.25 15.79
C ASN A 220 23.13 0.09 15.67
N PHE A 221 22.75 -0.31 14.45
CA PHE A 221 21.81 -1.40 14.21
C PHE A 221 22.34 -2.71 14.77
N SER A 222 21.56 -3.41 15.60
CA SER A 222 21.99 -4.67 16.23
C SER A 222 21.04 -5.79 15.82
N SER A 223 21.59 -6.91 15.32
CA SER A 223 20.78 -8.00 14.79
C SER A 223 21.55 -9.31 14.64
N ASN A 224 20.83 -10.43 14.79
CA ASN A 224 21.27 -11.73 14.27
C ASN A 224 21.00 -11.78 12.75
N ILE A 225 22.00 -12.15 11.96
CA ILE A 225 21.95 -12.08 10.51
C ILE A 225 21.99 -13.48 9.88
N ILE A 226 21.05 -13.72 8.96
CA ILE A 226 21.04 -14.88 8.06
C ILE A 226 20.91 -14.38 6.61
N LEU A 227 21.99 -14.45 5.85
CA LEU A 227 22.00 -14.06 4.43
C LEU A 227 22.28 -15.28 3.57
N SER A 228 21.54 -15.44 2.48
CA SER A 228 21.81 -16.51 1.52
C SER A 228 21.44 -16.15 0.08
N THR A 229 22.32 -16.49 -0.85
CA THR A 229 22.05 -16.44 -2.28
C THR A 229 22.61 -17.68 -2.98
N ASN A 230 22.04 -18.05 -4.12
CA ASN A 230 22.51 -19.18 -4.93
C ASN A 230 23.33 -18.71 -6.15
N GLY A 231 22.86 -17.66 -6.84
CA GLY A 231 23.45 -17.15 -8.08
C GLY A 231 24.20 -15.82 -7.97
N GLY A 232 24.14 -15.13 -6.83
CA GLY A 232 24.77 -13.82 -6.64
C GLY A 232 25.84 -13.80 -5.54
N ASP A 233 26.30 -12.58 -5.24
CA ASP A 233 27.27 -12.29 -4.16
C ASP A 233 26.60 -11.66 -2.95
N ILE A 234 27.25 -11.81 -1.79
CA ILE A 234 26.86 -11.11 -0.55
C ILE A 234 27.94 -10.09 -0.19
N LYS A 235 27.53 -8.82 -0.02
CA LYS A 235 28.40 -7.71 0.36
C LYS A 235 27.82 -6.96 1.56
N SER A 236 28.68 -6.50 2.46
CA SER A 236 28.28 -5.71 3.61
C SER A 236 29.30 -4.62 3.88
N GLU A 237 28.84 -3.37 4.04
CA GLU A 237 29.64 -2.24 4.53
C GLU A 237 29.69 -2.20 6.07
N ILE A 238 28.89 -3.03 6.73
CA ILE A 238 28.82 -3.18 8.18
C ILE A 238 29.52 -4.47 8.57
N ASP A 239 30.29 -4.43 9.66
CA ASP A 239 31.00 -5.60 10.16
C ASP A 239 30.01 -6.65 10.67
N ILE A 240 30.14 -7.89 10.17
CA ILE A 240 29.32 -9.03 10.56
C ILE A 240 30.24 -10.04 11.25
N LYS A 241 30.05 -10.26 12.54
CA LYS A 241 30.79 -11.29 13.28
C LYS A 241 30.10 -12.63 13.11
N GLY A 242 30.70 -13.58 12.40
CA GLY A 242 30.03 -14.85 12.16
C GLY A 242 30.76 -15.87 11.29
N LYS A 243 30.03 -16.93 10.95
CA LYS A 243 30.47 -18.00 10.06
C LYS A 243 30.09 -17.66 8.62
N TYR A 244 31.08 -17.76 7.75
CA TYR A 244 30.93 -17.64 6.30
C TYR A 244 31.09 -19.03 5.69
N ASN A 245 30.24 -19.38 4.72
CA ASN A 245 30.52 -20.59 3.94
C ASN A 245 31.70 -20.33 2.97
N SER A 246 32.33 -21.40 2.49
CA SER A 246 33.50 -21.31 1.61
C SER A 246 33.22 -20.55 0.29
N SER A 247 31.97 -20.56 -0.18
CA SER A 247 31.55 -19.83 -1.38
C SER A 247 31.12 -18.37 -1.12
N LYS A 248 31.12 -17.91 0.14
CA LYS A 248 30.58 -16.60 0.58
C LYS A 248 29.12 -16.32 0.20
N SER A 249 28.41 -17.33 -0.28
CA SER A 249 27.00 -17.26 -0.70
C SER A 249 26.01 -17.47 0.46
N LYS A 250 26.53 -17.77 1.66
CA LYS A 250 25.77 -17.84 2.90
C LYS A 250 26.56 -17.25 4.05
N ILE A 251 25.91 -16.36 4.82
CA ILE A 251 26.47 -15.74 6.02
C ILE A 251 25.50 -15.98 7.16
N ASN A 252 26.00 -16.53 8.27
CA ASN A 252 25.29 -16.57 9.54
C ASN A 252 26.15 -15.85 10.58
N GLY A 253 25.64 -14.78 11.17
CA GLY A 253 26.43 -13.98 12.09
C GLY A 253 25.60 -12.99 12.87
N THR A 254 26.29 -11.98 13.38
CA THR A 254 25.72 -10.92 14.22
C THR A 254 26.30 -9.59 13.79
N ILE A 255 25.45 -8.56 13.77
CA ILE A 255 25.87 -7.16 13.71
C ILE A 255 25.80 -6.61 15.13
N ASN A 256 26.85 -5.88 15.55
CA ASN A 256 26.97 -5.32 16.89
C ASN A 256 26.77 -6.38 17.98
N ASN A 257 25.73 -6.26 18.81
CA ASN A 257 25.47 -7.17 19.93
C ASN A 257 24.46 -8.29 19.60
N GLY A 258 24.09 -8.46 18.32
CA GLY A 258 23.00 -9.35 17.92
C GLY A 258 21.62 -8.78 18.26
N GLY A 259 20.59 -9.61 18.27
CA GLY A 259 19.21 -9.20 18.58
C GLY A 259 18.19 -9.88 17.67
N GLU A 260 17.09 -9.18 17.39
CA GLU A 260 16.08 -9.66 16.43
C GLU A 260 16.70 -10.01 15.08
N GLU A 261 16.12 -10.99 14.40
CA GLU A 261 16.69 -11.56 13.18
C GLU A 261 16.48 -10.65 11.96
N VAL A 262 17.52 -10.56 11.12
CA VAL A 262 17.41 -10.15 9.71
C VAL A 262 17.72 -11.37 8.85
N SER A 263 16.73 -11.79 8.08
CA SER A 263 16.84 -12.89 7.12
C SER A 263 16.67 -12.34 5.71
N CYS A 264 17.73 -12.45 4.89
CA CYS A 264 17.69 -12.07 3.48
C CYS A 264 18.00 -13.27 2.60
N LYS A 265 17.12 -13.56 1.65
CA LYS A 265 17.28 -14.66 0.70
C LYS A 265 17.05 -14.20 -0.73
N SER A 266 18.07 -14.31 -1.58
CA SER A 266 17.90 -14.22 -3.03
C SER A 266 18.18 -15.58 -3.67
N ASN A 267 17.61 -15.88 -4.83
CA ASN A 267 18.04 -17.05 -5.62
C ASN A 267 18.97 -16.64 -6.75
N GLY A 268 18.62 -15.60 -7.53
CA GLY A 268 19.42 -15.12 -8.66
C GLY A 268 20.26 -13.87 -8.40
N GLY A 269 19.93 -13.07 -7.38
CA GLY A 269 20.51 -11.74 -7.17
C GLY A 269 21.51 -11.65 -6.01
N ASN A 270 22.11 -10.47 -5.91
CA ASN A 270 23.03 -10.08 -4.86
C ASN A 270 22.28 -9.68 -3.59
N ILE A 271 22.96 -9.82 -2.45
CA ILE A 271 22.50 -9.26 -1.18
C ILE A 271 23.53 -8.24 -0.72
N THR A 272 23.10 -6.99 -0.53
CA THR A 272 23.96 -5.91 -0.07
C THR A 272 23.41 -5.28 1.20
N ILE A 273 24.25 -5.17 2.23
CA ILE A 273 23.98 -4.38 3.43
C ILE A 273 24.86 -3.12 3.38
N GLU A 274 24.24 -1.95 3.41
CA GLU A 274 24.92 -0.65 3.34
C GLU A 274 24.58 0.20 4.58
N LYS A 275 25.42 1.19 4.87
CA LYS A 275 25.11 2.16 5.92
C LYS A 275 24.00 3.10 5.45
N LEU A 276 23.00 3.33 6.30
CA LEU A 276 22.03 4.40 6.09
C LEU A 276 22.74 5.75 6.24
N LYS A 277 22.75 6.54 5.17
CA LYS A 277 23.32 7.89 5.15
C LYS A 277 22.35 8.93 5.69
#